data_AF-A0A2T4TKZ0-F1
#
_entry.id   AF-A0A2T4TKZ0-F1
#
_cell.length_a   1.000
_cell.length_b   1.000
_cell.length_c   1.000
_cell.angle_alpha   90.00
_cell.angle_beta   90.00
_cell.angle_gamma   90.00
#
_symmetry.space_group_name_H-M   'P 1'
#
loop_
_entity.id
_entity.type
_entity.pdbx_description
1 polymer ?
#
loop_
_entity_poly.entity_id
_entity_poly.type
_entity_poly.pdbx_seq_one_letter_code
_entity_poly.pdbx_strand_id
1 'polypeptide(L)'
;MINRELIRIKIVQLTYAYYQNGNRNMDNAEKELLFSLAKAYDLYNYLLALIVSITQEERHRVEIAANRATREGTEAPSSRFVDNKFALQLEENKQLNLFMESQKRRWEDDMEAVRKLCDQIEQSTIYQEYMNGDDDSYEADREVWRKIYRTLIQENPDLDVVLEEKSLYWNDDKEVVDTFVIKTIKRFDPANGADQELLPEYRDEEDRDFALKLFRSTILNANDYQRYMSESSRNWDFSRLAYMDVVIMQIAIAEMLTFPNIPVTVTINEYVDLAKLYSTPRSGGYINGMLDTIARHLIQTGMMMKTMPEPRPRHPHNERQDNRATRREGRRPTIAQISAQRVANRQQQEPEQAVEE
;
A
#
# COMPACT_ATOMS: atom_id res chain seq x y z
N MET A 1 -6.50 13.26 -1.66
CA MET A 1 -6.19 11.86 -1.34
C MET A 1 -4.97 11.50 -2.14
N ILE A 2 -5.04 11.68 -3.46
CA ILE A 2 -3.90 11.57 -4.37
C ILE A 2 -2.78 12.48 -3.87
N ASN A 3 -1.64 11.87 -3.57
CA ASN A 3 -0.41 12.52 -3.13
C ASN A 3 0.72 12.24 -4.13
N ARG A 4 1.88 12.87 -3.93
CA ARG A 4 3.05 12.69 -4.81
C ARG A 4 3.57 11.26 -4.87
N GLU A 5 3.43 10.49 -3.79
CA GLU A 5 3.83 9.08 -3.74
C GLU A 5 3.01 8.24 -4.71
N LEU A 6 1.67 8.31 -4.63
CA LEU A 6 0.76 7.61 -5.55
C LEU A 6 0.99 8.05 -7.00
N ILE A 7 1.19 9.35 -7.23
CA ILE A 7 1.50 9.89 -8.55
C ILE A 7 2.79 9.28 -9.12
N ARG A 8 3.85 9.16 -8.32
CA ARG A 8 5.11 8.55 -8.77
C ARG A 8 4.93 7.08 -9.11
N ILE A 9 4.18 6.32 -8.30
CA ILE A 9 3.85 4.92 -8.57
C ILE A 9 3.16 4.81 -9.94
N LYS A 10 2.09 5.57 -10.17
CA LYS A 10 1.37 5.58 -11.46
C LYS A 10 2.26 5.96 -12.63
N ILE A 11 3.13 6.95 -12.46
CA ILE A 11 4.06 7.37 -13.51
C ILE A 11 5.07 6.26 -13.84
N VAL A 12 5.60 5.54 -12.84
CA VAL A 12 6.50 4.39 -13.08
C VAL A 12 5.81 3.32 -13.90
N GLN A 13 4.61 2.91 -13.50
CA GLN A 13 3.84 1.87 -14.18
C GLN A 13 3.48 2.25 -15.61
N LEU A 14 2.95 3.46 -15.81
CA LEU A 14 2.51 3.91 -17.12
C LEU A 14 3.67 4.25 -18.05
N THR A 15 4.79 4.74 -17.52
CA THR A 15 6.00 4.95 -18.34
C THR A 15 6.54 3.60 -18.82
N TYR A 16 6.57 2.58 -17.94
CA TYR A 16 6.96 1.24 -18.32
C TYR A 16 6.03 0.67 -19.41
N ALA A 17 4.72 0.73 -19.18
CA ALA A 17 3.71 0.28 -20.15
C ALA A 17 3.79 1.03 -21.48
N TYR A 18 3.98 2.35 -21.44
CA TYR A 18 4.12 3.20 -22.62
C TYR A 18 5.29 2.76 -23.51
N TYR A 19 6.42 2.34 -22.92
CA TYR A 19 7.55 1.88 -23.69
C TYR A 19 7.44 0.44 -24.19
N GLN A 20 6.72 -0.43 -23.47
CA GLN A 20 6.41 -1.79 -23.93
C GLN A 20 5.38 -1.78 -25.06
N ASN A 21 4.44 -0.84 -25.02
CA ASN A 21 3.41 -0.69 -26.04
C ASN A 21 3.98 0.01 -27.28
N GLY A 22 3.79 -0.59 -28.46
CA GLY A 22 4.30 -0.03 -29.72
C GLY A 22 3.61 1.28 -30.14
N ASN A 23 2.44 1.59 -29.60
CA ASN A 23 1.67 2.80 -29.92
C ASN A 23 1.99 3.94 -28.93
N ARG A 24 3.00 4.72 -29.28
CA ARG A 24 3.57 5.82 -28.48
C ARG A 24 2.76 7.12 -28.56
N ASN A 25 1.44 7.07 -28.37
CA ASN A 25 0.60 8.27 -28.39
C ASN A 25 0.57 8.95 -27.01
N MET A 26 1.05 10.19 -26.95
CA MET A 26 1.18 10.96 -25.72
C MET A 26 -0.16 11.37 -25.11
N ASP A 27 -1.10 11.85 -25.92
CA ASP A 27 -2.41 12.31 -25.44
C ASP A 27 -3.20 11.16 -24.81
N ASN A 28 -3.09 9.97 -25.40
CA ASN A 28 -3.71 8.77 -24.84
C ASN A 28 -3.04 8.37 -23.52
N ALA A 29 -1.72 8.45 -23.43
CA ALA A 29 -0.97 8.12 -22.22
C ALA A 29 -1.29 9.09 -21.06
N GLU A 30 -1.47 10.38 -21.33
CA GLU A 30 -1.88 11.37 -20.32
C GLU A 30 -3.31 11.14 -19.83
N LYS A 31 -4.24 10.81 -20.75
CA LYS A 31 -5.60 10.43 -20.37
C LYS A 31 -5.60 9.18 -19.50
N GLU A 32 -4.78 8.19 -19.84
CA GLU A 32 -4.62 6.96 -19.05
C GLU A 32 -4.07 7.26 -17.64
N LEU A 33 -3.09 8.17 -17.52
CA LEU A 33 -2.58 8.61 -16.22
C LEU A 33 -3.68 9.20 -15.35
N LEU A 34 -4.41 10.18 -15.86
CA LEU A 34 -5.50 10.81 -15.13
C LEU A 34 -6.60 9.82 -14.76
N PHE A 35 -6.93 8.91 -15.67
CA PHE A 35 -7.91 7.86 -15.42
C PHE A 35 -7.45 6.91 -14.31
N SER A 36 -6.20 6.45 -14.34
CA SER A 36 -5.65 5.56 -13.31
C SER A 36 -5.61 6.23 -11.93
N LEU A 37 -5.33 7.53 -11.88
CA LEU A 37 -5.37 8.34 -10.66
C LEU A 37 -6.81 8.49 -10.11
N ALA A 38 -7.77 8.76 -10.99
CA ALA A 38 -9.18 8.76 -10.62
C ALA A 38 -9.63 7.39 -10.09
N LYS A 39 -9.11 6.27 -10.64
CA LYS A 39 -9.38 4.93 -10.12
C LYS A 39 -8.86 4.68 -8.72
N ALA A 40 -7.73 5.28 -8.33
CA ALA A 40 -7.29 5.24 -6.94
C ALA A 40 -8.28 5.98 -6.01
N TYR A 41 -8.88 7.07 -6.48
CA TYR A 41 -9.91 7.79 -5.74
C TYR A 41 -11.24 7.03 -5.66
N ASP A 42 -11.61 6.32 -6.71
CA ASP A 42 -12.74 5.40 -6.67
C ASP A 42 -12.51 4.34 -5.56
N LEU A 43 -11.30 3.75 -5.49
CA LEU A 43 -10.96 2.74 -4.48
C LEU A 43 -11.08 3.30 -3.05
N TYR A 44 -10.61 4.53 -2.82
CA TYR A 44 -10.73 5.18 -1.51
C TYR A 44 -12.18 5.26 -1.02
N ASN A 45 -13.09 5.72 -1.88
CA ASN A 45 -14.50 5.81 -1.54
C ASN A 45 -15.14 4.42 -1.43
N TYR A 46 -14.74 3.49 -2.29
CA TYR A 46 -15.23 2.11 -2.28
C TYR A 46 -14.87 1.36 -0.97
N LEU A 47 -13.67 1.60 -0.43
CA LEU A 47 -13.24 1.05 0.86
C LEU A 47 -13.90 1.72 2.07
N LEU A 48 -14.27 3.01 1.97
CA LEU A 48 -15.14 3.64 2.97
C LEU A 48 -16.55 3.04 2.94
N ALA A 49 -17.11 2.80 1.75
CA ALA A 49 -18.40 2.15 1.60
C ALA A 49 -18.40 0.71 2.14
N LEU A 50 -17.26 0.02 2.14
CA LEU A 50 -17.14 -1.32 2.75
C LEU A 50 -17.50 -1.31 4.25
N ILE A 51 -17.08 -0.28 4.98
CA ILE A 51 -17.41 -0.11 6.41
C ILE A 51 -18.93 -0.03 6.60
N VAL A 52 -19.59 0.74 5.74
CA VAL A 52 -21.05 0.89 5.75
C VAL A 52 -21.73 -0.44 5.44
N SER A 53 -21.30 -1.14 4.38
CA SER A 53 -21.88 -2.42 3.99
C SER A 53 -21.70 -3.51 5.04
N ILE A 54 -20.55 -3.57 5.73
CA ILE A 54 -20.35 -4.47 6.87
C ILE A 54 -21.33 -4.13 8.00
N THR A 55 -21.47 -2.86 8.36
CA THR A 55 -22.36 -2.43 9.45
C THR A 55 -23.83 -2.73 9.12
N GLN A 56 -24.23 -2.56 7.86
CA GLN A 56 -25.58 -2.89 7.39
C GLN A 56 -25.85 -4.40 7.41
N GLU A 57 -24.89 -5.23 6.99
CA GLU A 57 -25.05 -6.68 7.08
C GLU A 57 -25.10 -7.15 8.54
N GLU A 58 -24.28 -6.58 9.42
CA GLU A 58 -24.34 -6.85 10.86
C GLU A 58 -25.69 -6.45 11.47
N ARG A 59 -26.26 -5.31 11.06
CA ARG A 59 -27.60 -4.89 11.48
C ARG A 59 -28.65 -5.94 11.10
N HIS A 60 -28.60 -6.43 9.87
CA HIS A 60 -29.49 -7.50 9.42
C HIS A 60 -29.28 -8.81 10.21
N ARG A 61 -28.04 -9.19 10.54
CA ARG A 61 -27.73 -10.36 11.39
C ARG A 61 -28.31 -10.22 12.80
N VAL A 62 -28.13 -9.06 13.42
CA VAL A 62 -28.68 -8.73 14.76
C VAL A 62 -30.20 -8.76 14.76
N GLU A 63 -30.86 -8.22 13.73
CA GLU A 63 -32.33 -8.27 13.59
C GLU A 63 -32.86 -9.72 13.52
N ILE A 64 -32.19 -10.59 12.75
CA ILE A 64 -32.55 -12.01 12.68
C ILE A 64 -32.36 -12.69 14.05
N ALA A 65 -31.25 -12.42 14.73
CA ALA A 65 -30.95 -12.99 16.05
C ALA A 65 -31.94 -12.50 17.12
N ALA A 66 -32.31 -11.22 17.12
CA ALA A 66 -33.30 -10.65 18.03
C ALA A 66 -34.70 -11.26 17.82
N ASN A 67 -35.11 -11.46 16.57
CA ASN A 67 -36.34 -12.15 16.24
C ASN A 67 -36.35 -13.60 16.71
N ARG A 68 -35.21 -14.29 16.63
CA ARG A 68 -35.05 -15.66 17.17
C ARG A 68 -35.14 -15.66 18.70
N ALA A 69 -34.43 -14.76 19.37
CA ALA A 69 -34.44 -14.66 20.83
C ALA A 69 -35.85 -14.40 21.37
N THR A 70 -36.61 -13.54 20.69
CA THR A 70 -38.02 -13.28 21.02
C THR A 70 -38.89 -14.54 20.92
N ARG A 71 -38.68 -15.37 19.88
CA ARG A 71 -39.44 -16.63 19.70
C ARG A 71 -39.05 -17.70 20.71
N GLU A 72 -37.79 -17.74 21.10
CA GLU A 72 -37.23 -18.77 22.00
C GLU A 72 -37.25 -18.35 23.48
N GLY A 73 -37.59 -17.09 23.79
CA GLY A 73 -37.59 -16.54 25.14
C GLY A 73 -36.17 -16.39 25.72
N THR A 74 -35.17 -16.23 24.88
CA THR A 74 -33.76 -16.03 25.27
C THR A 74 -33.39 -14.55 25.30
N GLU A 75 -32.21 -14.22 25.81
CA GLU A 75 -31.69 -12.86 25.88
C GLU A 75 -31.46 -12.28 24.47
N ALA A 76 -31.82 -11.02 24.26
CA ALA A 76 -31.62 -10.34 22.99
C ALA A 76 -30.13 -10.06 22.73
N PRO A 77 -29.68 -10.14 21.46
CA PRO A 77 -28.31 -9.77 21.11
C PRO A 77 -28.06 -8.28 21.38
N SER A 78 -26.82 -7.94 21.71
CA SER A 78 -26.40 -6.54 21.87
C SER A 78 -26.40 -5.81 20.53
N SER A 79 -26.90 -4.57 20.51
CA SER A 79 -26.91 -3.70 19.33
C SER A 79 -25.68 -2.78 19.22
N ARG A 80 -24.75 -2.87 20.17
CA ARG A 80 -23.62 -1.93 20.33
C ARG A 80 -22.75 -1.72 19.08
N PHE A 81 -22.53 -2.78 18.29
CA PHE A 81 -21.76 -2.65 17.05
C PHE A 81 -22.56 -2.03 15.91
N VAL A 82 -23.84 -2.39 15.79
CA VAL A 82 -24.70 -1.92 14.69
C VAL A 82 -25.20 -0.49 14.91
N ASP A 83 -25.20 -0.03 16.17
CA ASP A 83 -25.48 1.34 16.60
C ASP A 83 -24.21 2.21 16.72
N ASN A 84 -23.07 1.74 16.18
CA ASN A 84 -21.79 2.46 16.23
C ASN A 84 -21.91 3.85 15.58
N LYS A 85 -21.69 4.90 16.38
CA LYS A 85 -21.95 6.30 16.04
C LYS A 85 -21.08 6.78 14.87
N PHE A 86 -19.84 6.29 14.76
CA PHE A 86 -18.96 6.60 13.62
C PHE A 86 -19.48 5.96 12.33
N ALA A 87 -19.85 4.68 12.37
CA ALA A 87 -20.36 3.97 11.20
C ALA A 87 -21.68 4.58 10.69
N LEU A 88 -22.59 4.94 11.60
CA LEU A 88 -23.83 5.64 11.27
C LEU A 88 -23.56 7.00 10.61
N GLN A 89 -22.61 7.79 11.15
CA GLN A 89 -22.23 9.05 10.53
C GLN A 89 -21.63 8.86 9.13
N LEU A 90 -20.85 7.81 8.92
CA LEU A 90 -20.30 7.47 7.60
C LEU A 90 -21.39 7.03 6.62
N GLU A 91 -22.36 6.24 7.07
CA GLU A 91 -23.53 5.79 6.29
C GLU A 91 -24.37 7.00 5.81
N GLU A 92 -24.53 8.02 6.66
CA GLU A 92 -25.27 9.24 6.31
C GLU A 92 -24.45 10.27 5.51
N ASN A 93 -23.15 10.03 5.28
CA ASN A 93 -22.26 11.01 4.68
C ASN A 93 -22.69 11.42 3.26
N LYS A 94 -22.93 12.71 3.05
CA LYS A 94 -23.44 13.22 1.76
C LYS A 94 -22.48 13.01 0.60
N GLN A 95 -21.17 13.21 0.81
CA GLN A 95 -20.17 13.06 -0.25
C GLN A 95 -20.01 11.60 -0.66
N LEU A 96 -19.98 10.68 0.30
CA LEU A 96 -19.94 9.24 0.03
C LEU A 96 -21.18 8.79 -0.73
N ASN A 97 -22.38 9.19 -0.26
CA ASN A 97 -23.63 8.82 -0.91
C ASN A 97 -23.73 9.33 -2.35
N LEU A 98 -23.37 10.60 -2.60
CA LEU A 98 -23.30 11.16 -3.96
C LEU A 98 -22.31 10.39 -4.85
N PHE A 99 -21.15 9.99 -4.32
CA PHE A 99 -20.22 9.14 -5.06
C PHE A 99 -20.87 7.79 -5.39
N MET A 100 -21.48 7.13 -4.42
CA MET A 100 -22.10 5.79 -4.60
C MET A 100 -23.30 5.78 -5.56
N GLU A 101 -24.00 6.90 -5.72
CA GLU A 101 -25.04 7.08 -6.76
C GLU A 101 -24.48 7.03 -8.18
N SER A 102 -23.22 7.46 -8.38
CA SER A 102 -22.56 7.45 -9.69
C SER A 102 -21.92 6.10 -10.05
N GLN A 103 -21.78 5.19 -9.08
CA GLN A 103 -21.10 3.91 -9.27
C GLN A 103 -22.04 2.83 -9.82
N LYS A 104 -21.51 2.02 -10.73
CA LYS A 104 -22.25 0.89 -11.33
C LYS A 104 -22.20 -0.41 -10.52
N ARG A 105 -21.22 -0.53 -9.62
CA ARG A 105 -21.00 -1.72 -8.80
C ARG A 105 -20.86 -1.29 -7.35
N ARG A 106 -21.35 -2.12 -6.46
CA ARG A 106 -21.35 -1.85 -5.02
C ARG A 106 -21.07 -3.14 -4.26
N TRP A 107 -20.85 -3.02 -2.95
CA TRP A 107 -20.64 -4.19 -2.09
C TRP A 107 -21.86 -5.10 -1.98
N GLU A 108 -23.07 -4.63 -2.28
CA GLU A 108 -24.24 -5.52 -2.37
C GLU A 108 -24.12 -6.57 -3.48
N ASP A 109 -23.24 -6.34 -4.47
CA ASP A 109 -22.93 -7.31 -5.53
C ASP A 109 -21.98 -8.42 -5.04
N ASP A 110 -21.26 -8.22 -3.92
CA ASP A 110 -20.25 -9.13 -3.37
C ASP A 110 -20.51 -9.46 -1.90
N MET A 111 -21.77 -9.66 -1.54
CA MET A 111 -22.18 -9.92 -0.16
C MET A 111 -21.49 -11.14 0.48
N GLU A 112 -20.98 -12.09 -0.31
CA GLU A 112 -20.18 -13.19 0.24
C GLU A 112 -18.88 -12.67 0.89
N ALA A 113 -18.20 -11.71 0.25
CA ALA A 113 -17.00 -11.09 0.80
C ALA A 113 -17.33 -10.29 2.07
N VAL A 114 -18.42 -9.52 2.04
CA VAL A 114 -18.90 -8.76 3.20
C VAL A 114 -19.21 -9.69 4.38
N ARG A 115 -19.93 -10.79 4.15
CA ARG A 115 -20.26 -11.78 5.19
C ARG A 115 -19.02 -12.46 5.78
N LYS A 116 -18.05 -12.81 4.94
CA LYS A 116 -16.77 -13.37 5.41
C LYS A 116 -16.04 -12.38 6.33
N LEU A 117 -16.03 -11.09 5.98
CA LEU A 117 -15.45 -10.05 6.84
C LEU A 117 -16.22 -9.89 8.15
N CYS A 118 -17.55 -9.91 8.10
CA CYS A 118 -18.43 -9.92 9.28
C CYS A 118 -18.07 -11.06 10.24
N ASP A 119 -17.94 -12.30 9.72
CA ASP A 119 -17.54 -13.46 10.52
C ASP A 119 -16.13 -13.30 11.13
N GLN A 120 -15.17 -12.77 10.36
CA GLN A 120 -13.82 -12.50 10.85
C GLN A 120 -13.80 -11.41 11.94
N ILE A 121 -14.63 -10.38 11.79
CA ILE A 121 -14.78 -9.30 12.77
C ILE A 121 -15.33 -9.86 14.07
N GLU A 122 -16.45 -10.59 14.04
CA GLU A 122 -17.07 -11.17 15.24
C GLU A 122 -16.11 -12.11 16.00
N GLN A 123 -15.27 -12.87 15.29
CA GLN A 123 -14.29 -13.78 15.88
C GLN A 123 -13.05 -13.06 16.43
N SER A 124 -12.86 -11.79 16.11
CA SER A 124 -11.68 -11.03 16.51
C SER A 124 -11.73 -10.60 17.98
N THR A 125 -10.55 -10.56 18.62
CA THR A 125 -10.45 -10.01 19.99
C THR A 125 -10.82 -8.53 20.04
N ILE A 126 -10.60 -7.79 18.94
CA ILE A 126 -10.96 -6.37 18.81
C ILE A 126 -12.46 -6.17 18.99
N TYR A 127 -13.26 -6.99 18.30
CA TYR A 127 -14.72 -6.94 18.41
C TYR A 127 -15.19 -7.36 19.80
N GLN A 128 -14.67 -8.47 20.33
CA GLN A 128 -15.05 -8.96 21.66
C GLN A 128 -14.70 -7.95 22.77
N GLU A 129 -13.54 -7.31 22.72
CA GLU A 129 -13.16 -6.26 23.66
C GLU A 129 -14.07 -5.03 23.54
N TYR A 130 -14.41 -4.62 22.32
CA TYR A 130 -15.32 -3.49 22.10
C TYR A 130 -16.74 -3.81 22.60
N MET A 131 -17.26 -5.02 22.34
CA MET A 131 -18.60 -5.42 22.76
C MET A 131 -18.75 -5.54 24.27
N ASN A 132 -17.69 -5.96 24.97
CA ASN A 132 -17.66 -6.07 26.43
C ASN A 132 -17.19 -4.78 27.14
N GLY A 133 -16.80 -3.75 26.40
CA GLY A 133 -16.35 -2.49 26.96
C GLY A 133 -17.52 -1.62 27.46
N ASP A 134 -17.25 -0.75 28.44
CA ASP A 134 -18.25 0.16 29.00
C ASP A 134 -18.25 1.55 28.34
N ASP A 135 -17.21 1.88 27.57
CA ASP A 135 -17.04 3.19 26.93
C ASP A 135 -17.93 3.29 25.68
N ASP A 136 -19.00 4.06 25.74
CA ASP A 136 -19.94 4.28 24.63
C ASP A 136 -19.59 5.52 23.79
N SER A 137 -18.43 6.15 24.00
CA SER A 137 -18.09 7.40 23.34
C SER A 137 -17.92 7.23 21.82
N TYR A 138 -18.15 8.33 21.09
CA TYR A 138 -17.85 8.41 19.66
C TYR A 138 -16.37 8.06 19.36
N GLU A 139 -15.46 8.41 20.27
CA GLU A 139 -14.05 8.09 20.12
C GLU A 139 -13.78 6.59 20.19
N ALA A 140 -14.43 5.87 21.10
CA ALA A 140 -14.36 4.41 21.19
C ALA A 140 -14.90 3.75 19.91
N ASP A 141 -16.05 4.23 19.42
CA ASP A 141 -16.70 3.76 18.19
C ASP A 141 -15.82 3.93 16.94
N ARG A 142 -15.17 5.08 16.83
CA ARG A 142 -14.23 5.39 15.74
C ARG A 142 -12.94 4.57 15.85
N GLU A 143 -12.45 4.37 17.09
CA GLU A 143 -11.22 3.65 17.35
C GLU A 143 -11.35 2.15 17.08
N VAL A 144 -12.49 1.53 17.39
CA VAL A 144 -12.72 0.11 17.05
C VAL A 144 -12.68 -0.09 15.53
N TRP A 145 -13.34 0.78 14.75
CA TRP A 145 -13.29 0.70 13.29
C TRP A 145 -11.89 0.93 12.73
N ARG A 146 -11.12 1.84 13.33
CA ARG A 146 -9.71 2.02 12.97
C ARG A 146 -8.90 0.74 13.18
N LYS A 147 -9.12 0.04 14.30
CA LYS A 147 -8.43 -1.22 14.62
C LYS A 147 -8.88 -2.36 13.72
N ILE A 148 -10.19 -2.51 13.49
CA ILE A 148 -10.76 -3.48 12.55
C ILE A 148 -10.16 -3.28 11.18
N TYR A 149 -10.17 -2.05 10.66
CA TYR A 149 -9.66 -1.77 9.33
C TYR A 149 -8.18 -2.15 9.21
N ARG A 150 -7.36 -1.71 10.16
CA ARG A 150 -5.91 -1.98 10.14
C ARG A 150 -5.58 -3.47 10.22
N THR A 151 -6.32 -4.23 11.03
CA THR A 151 -5.95 -5.61 11.35
C THR A 151 -6.63 -6.63 10.45
N LEU A 152 -7.85 -6.35 9.99
CA LEU A 152 -8.71 -7.32 9.30
C LEU A 152 -9.04 -6.94 7.85
N ILE A 153 -8.88 -5.67 7.45
CA ILE A 153 -9.23 -5.19 6.10
C ILE A 153 -7.97 -4.85 5.28
N GLN A 154 -7.01 -4.14 5.88
CA GLN A 154 -5.83 -3.64 5.18
C GLN A 154 -4.96 -4.77 4.59
N GLU A 155 -4.74 -5.85 5.33
CA GLU A 155 -3.90 -6.99 4.91
C GLU A 155 -4.74 -8.25 4.68
N ASN A 156 -5.92 -8.11 4.05
CA ASN A 156 -6.85 -9.21 3.85
C ASN A 156 -6.73 -9.81 2.44
N PRO A 157 -6.17 -11.03 2.30
CA PRO A 157 -5.95 -11.63 0.97
C PRO A 157 -7.24 -11.98 0.23
N ASP A 158 -8.31 -12.31 0.94
CA ASP A 158 -9.60 -12.62 0.30
C ASP A 158 -10.22 -11.34 -0.27
N LEU A 159 -10.09 -10.22 0.44
CA LEU A 159 -10.51 -8.91 -0.03
C LEU A 159 -9.67 -8.47 -1.23
N ASP A 160 -8.36 -8.70 -1.19
CA ASP A 160 -7.46 -8.34 -2.29
C ASP A 160 -7.95 -8.99 -3.58
N VAL A 161 -8.23 -10.30 -3.59
CA VAL A 161 -8.76 -11.03 -4.76
C VAL A 161 -10.04 -10.37 -5.30
N VAL A 162 -10.98 -10.02 -4.44
CA VAL A 162 -12.24 -9.36 -4.85
C VAL A 162 -11.97 -7.99 -5.50
N LEU A 163 -11.01 -7.24 -4.97
CA LEU A 163 -10.62 -5.94 -5.55
C LEU A 163 -9.90 -6.12 -6.89
N GLU A 164 -9.03 -7.13 -7.03
CA GLU A 164 -8.33 -7.43 -8.29
C GLU A 164 -9.30 -7.77 -9.42
N GLU A 165 -10.34 -8.57 -9.12
CA GLU A 165 -11.38 -8.93 -10.08
C GLU A 165 -12.23 -7.73 -10.54
N LYS A 166 -12.32 -6.69 -9.70
CA LYS A 166 -13.12 -5.49 -10.00
C LYS A 166 -12.37 -4.47 -10.84
N SER A 167 -11.07 -4.30 -10.61
CA SER A 167 -10.29 -3.27 -11.27
C SER A 167 -8.81 -3.60 -11.29
N LEU A 168 -8.26 -3.71 -12.50
CA LEU A 168 -6.82 -3.86 -12.73
C LEU A 168 -5.99 -2.67 -12.22
N TYR A 169 -6.63 -1.54 -11.90
CA TYR A 169 -5.94 -0.33 -11.45
C TYR A 169 -5.70 -0.29 -9.94
N TRP A 170 -6.42 -1.11 -9.16
CA TRP A 170 -6.50 -0.97 -7.70
C TRP A 170 -5.39 -1.66 -6.92
N ASN A 171 -4.81 -2.74 -7.46
CA ASN A 171 -3.92 -3.63 -6.70
C ASN A 171 -2.72 -2.89 -6.12
N ASP A 172 -2.03 -2.10 -6.94
CA ASP A 172 -0.85 -1.33 -6.50
C ASP A 172 -1.21 -0.05 -5.73
N ASP A 173 -2.47 0.38 -5.77
CA ASP A 173 -2.91 1.59 -5.09
C ASP A 173 -3.40 1.31 -3.66
N LYS A 174 -3.82 0.08 -3.40
CA LYS A 174 -4.50 -0.30 -2.17
C LYS A 174 -3.69 0.04 -0.92
N GLU A 175 -2.40 -0.27 -0.91
CA GLU A 175 -1.52 0.01 0.24
C GLU A 175 -1.53 1.51 0.59
N VAL A 176 -1.36 2.37 -0.41
CA VAL A 176 -1.36 3.82 -0.23
C VAL A 176 -2.77 4.32 0.15
N VAL A 177 -3.80 3.83 -0.53
CA VAL A 177 -5.20 4.21 -0.29
C VAL A 177 -5.65 3.83 1.13
N ASP A 178 -5.25 2.66 1.64
CA ASP A 178 -5.56 2.21 3.00
C ASP A 178 -5.05 3.20 4.05
N THR A 179 -3.88 3.80 3.83
CA THR A 179 -3.36 4.84 4.73
C THR A 179 -4.30 6.05 4.79
N PHE A 180 -4.93 6.41 3.66
CA PHE A 180 -5.87 7.51 3.56
C PHE A 180 -7.25 7.17 4.13
N VAL A 181 -7.71 5.93 3.98
CA VAL A 181 -8.94 5.45 4.65
C VAL A 181 -8.76 5.53 6.16
N ILE A 182 -7.67 5.01 6.70
CA ILE A 182 -7.37 5.09 8.13
C ILE A 182 -7.23 6.54 8.60
N LYS A 183 -6.59 7.40 7.82
CA LYS A 183 -6.49 8.84 8.11
C LYS A 183 -7.86 9.50 8.12
N THR A 184 -8.77 9.08 7.24
CA THR A 184 -10.14 9.57 7.17
C THR A 184 -10.92 9.16 8.40
N ILE A 185 -10.89 7.88 8.78
CA ILE A 185 -11.53 7.37 10.01
C ILE A 185 -11.13 8.25 11.21
N LYS A 186 -9.83 8.51 11.40
CA LYS A 186 -9.31 9.35 12.51
C LYS A 186 -9.78 10.81 12.49
N ARG A 187 -10.14 11.36 11.33
CA ARG A 187 -10.47 12.78 11.15
C ARG A 187 -11.95 13.08 11.32
N PHE A 188 -12.81 12.07 11.39
CA PHE A 188 -14.23 12.26 11.59
C PHE A 188 -14.48 12.97 12.93
N ASP A 189 -15.33 13.99 12.86
CA ASP A 189 -15.78 14.80 13.99
C ASP A 189 -17.31 14.68 14.10
N PRO A 190 -17.86 14.27 15.27
CA PRO A 190 -19.29 14.14 15.47
C PRO A 190 -20.06 15.45 15.23
N ALA A 191 -19.42 16.61 15.38
CA ALA A 191 -20.06 17.91 15.15
C ALA A 191 -20.48 18.14 13.69
N ASN A 192 -19.84 17.45 12.74
CA ASN A 192 -20.13 17.62 11.31
C ASN A 192 -21.29 16.75 10.82
N GLY A 193 -21.68 15.70 11.56
CA GLY A 193 -22.73 14.76 11.14
C GLY A 193 -22.56 14.27 9.70
N ALA A 194 -23.66 14.27 8.93
CA ALA A 194 -23.69 13.92 7.51
C ALA A 194 -22.85 14.83 6.59
N ASP A 195 -22.49 16.03 7.05
CA ASP A 195 -21.69 17.02 6.32
C ASP A 195 -20.16 16.86 6.55
N GLN A 196 -19.74 15.79 7.22
CA GLN A 196 -18.32 15.47 7.39
C GLN A 196 -17.59 15.43 6.04
N GLU A 197 -16.60 16.30 5.85
CA GLU A 197 -15.81 16.30 4.62
C GLU A 197 -14.93 15.05 4.52
N LEU A 198 -14.95 14.40 3.35
CA LEU A 198 -13.99 13.37 2.98
C LEU A 198 -12.73 14.00 2.38
N LEU A 199 -11.70 13.19 2.17
CA LEU A 199 -10.51 13.68 1.49
C LEU A 199 -10.86 14.02 0.03
N PRO A 200 -10.60 15.24 -0.46
CA PRO A 200 -10.79 15.55 -1.88
C PRO A 200 -9.87 14.68 -2.74
N GLU A 201 -10.20 14.46 -4.01
CA GLU A 201 -9.40 13.65 -4.95
C GLU A 201 -7.94 14.12 -4.95
N TYR A 202 -7.71 15.38 -5.29
CA TYR A 202 -6.42 16.07 -5.17
C TYR A 202 -6.43 16.98 -3.94
N ARG A 203 -5.28 17.14 -3.28
CA ARG A 203 -5.16 18.10 -2.17
C ARG A 203 -5.29 19.54 -2.68
N ASP A 204 -4.68 19.80 -3.82
CA ASP A 204 -4.64 21.08 -4.51
C ASP A 204 -4.45 20.83 -6.02
N GLU A 205 -4.66 21.85 -6.85
CA GLU A 205 -4.43 21.75 -8.31
C GLU A 205 -2.95 21.46 -8.64
N GLU A 206 -2.02 21.80 -7.73
CA GLU A 206 -0.59 21.58 -7.94
C GLU A 206 -0.23 20.10 -8.04
N ASP A 207 -0.90 19.22 -7.29
CA ASP A 207 -0.65 17.77 -7.38
C ASP A 207 -1.10 17.19 -8.75
N ARG A 208 -2.20 17.71 -9.31
CA ARG A 208 -2.64 17.32 -10.66
C ARG A 208 -1.66 17.81 -11.74
N ASP A 209 -1.22 19.06 -11.62
CA ASP A 209 -0.22 19.64 -12.52
C ASP A 209 1.14 18.95 -12.38
N PHE A 210 1.53 18.56 -11.16
CA PHE A 210 2.72 17.77 -10.89
C PHE A 210 2.67 16.43 -11.65
N ALA A 211 1.55 15.70 -11.59
CA ALA A 211 1.38 14.44 -12.30
C ALA A 211 1.57 14.60 -13.81
N LEU A 212 0.83 15.52 -14.43
CA LEU A 212 0.90 15.76 -15.87
C LEU A 212 2.28 16.25 -16.30
N LYS A 213 2.85 17.21 -15.58
CA LYS A 213 4.15 17.80 -15.94
C LYS A 213 5.28 16.79 -15.78
N LEU A 214 5.28 16.01 -14.69
CA LEU A 214 6.29 14.97 -14.48
C LEU A 214 6.21 13.90 -15.56
N PHE A 215 5.02 13.34 -15.80
CA PHE A 215 4.82 12.33 -16.83
C PHE A 215 5.23 12.83 -18.22
N ARG A 216 4.80 14.06 -18.57
CA ARG A 216 5.15 14.69 -19.84
C ARG A 216 6.66 14.89 -20.00
N SER A 217 7.30 15.44 -18.98
CA SER A 217 8.74 15.66 -18.97
C SER A 217 9.53 14.36 -19.06
N THR A 218 9.07 13.28 -18.43
CA THR A 218 9.68 11.95 -18.46
C THR A 218 9.75 11.42 -19.88
N ILE A 219 8.63 11.46 -20.62
CA ILE A 219 8.55 10.85 -21.96
C ILE A 219 9.24 11.72 -23.01
N LEU A 220 8.97 13.03 -23.03
CA LEU A 220 9.47 13.91 -24.09
C LEU A 220 11.00 14.05 -24.09
N ASN A 221 11.61 14.03 -22.91
CA ASN A 221 13.06 14.24 -22.73
C ASN A 221 13.81 12.91 -22.49
N ALA A 222 13.18 11.76 -22.76
CA ALA A 222 13.74 10.44 -22.47
C ALA A 222 15.15 10.23 -23.06
N ASN A 223 15.36 10.68 -24.30
CA ASN A 223 16.66 10.58 -24.97
C ASN A 223 17.76 11.40 -24.26
N ASP A 224 17.43 12.61 -23.78
CA ASP A 224 18.38 13.44 -23.05
C ASP A 224 18.70 12.83 -21.68
N TYR A 225 17.71 12.29 -20.99
CA TYR A 225 17.93 11.61 -19.71
C TYR A 225 18.80 10.35 -19.89
N GLN A 226 18.59 9.59 -20.96
CA GLN A 226 19.45 8.46 -21.30
C GLN A 226 20.89 8.90 -21.62
N ARG A 227 21.07 10.07 -22.27
CA ARG A 227 22.40 10.68 -22.46
C ARG A 227 23.04 11.07 -21.13
N TYR A 228 22.31 11.69 -20.22
CA TYR A 228 22.85 12.06 -18.90
C TYR A 228 23.26 10.85 -18.08
N MET A 229 22.49 9.75 -18.17
CA MET A 229 22.86 8.49 -17.55
C MET A 229 24.19 7.97 -18.12
N SER A 230 24.36 7.96 -19.45
CA SER A 230 25.56 7.41 -20.11
C SER A 230 26.82 8.29 -19.98
N GLU A 231 26.66 9.61 -19.88
CA GLU A 231 27.77 10.54 -19.65
C GLU A 231 28.31 10.47 -18.22
N SER A 232 27.41 10.26 -17.26
CA SER A 232 27.75 10.21 -15.82
C SER A 232 28.42 8.89 -15.41
N SER A 233 28.56 7.94 -16.33
CA SER A 233 28.72 6.54 -16.00
C SER A 233 29.99 5.87 -16.53
N ARG A 234 31.12 6.58 -16.47
CA ARG A 234 32.42 6.07 -16.96
C ARG A 234 32.81 4.67 -16.45
N ASN A 235 32.22 4.19 -15.36
CA ASN A 235 32.49 2.88 -14.75
C ASN A 235 31.28 1.93 -14.66
N TRP A 236 30.11 2.28 -15.23
CA TRP A 236 28.89 1.47 -15.07
C TRP A 236 28.49 0.77 -16.36
N ASP A 237 28.21 -0.52 -16.24
CA ASP A 237 27.77 -1.37 -17.34
C ASP A 237 26.23 -1.39 -17.44
N PHE A 238 25.67 -0.55 -18.31
CA PHE A 238 24.21 -0.45 -18.53
C PHE A 238 23.59 -1.73 -19.07
N SER A 239 24.39 -2.62 -19.68
CA SER A 239 23.87 -3.89 -20.18
C SER A 239 23.40 -4.82 -19.06
N ARG A 240 23.78 -4.53 -17.81
CA ARG A 240 23.40 -5.31 -16.61
C ARG A 240 22.20 -4.74 -15.88
N LEU A 241 21.62 -3.63 -16.35
CA LEU A 241 20.48 -3.01 -15.69
C LEU A 241 19.19 -3.72 -16.04
N ALA A 242 18.37 -3.93 -15.02
CA ALA A 242 16.98 -4.24 -15.26
C ALA A 242 16.35 -3.05 -16.00
N TYR A 243 15.50 -3.33 -16.98
CA TYR A 243 14.82 -2.29 -17.74
C TYR A 243 14.01 -1.35 -16.82
N MET A 244 13.43 -1.90 -15.76
CA MET A 244 12.73 -1.14 -14.73
C MET A 244 13.64 -0.11 -14.03
N ASP A 245 14.93 -0.43 -13.80
CA ASP A 245 15.86 0.51 -13.17
C ASP A 245 16.10 1.73 -14.05
N VAL A 246 16.21 1.52 -15.37
CA VAL A 246 16.38 2.61 -16.34
C VAL A 246 15.17 3.53 -16.33
N VAL A 247 13.96 2.98 -16.34
CA VAL A 247 12.72 3.76 -16.28
C VAL A 247 12.63 4.56 -14.97
N ILE A 248 12.91 3.94 -13.82
CA ILE A 248 12.88 4.61 -12.51
C ILE A 248 13.89 5.76 -12.47
N MET A 249 15.12 5.55 -12.91
CA MET A 249 16.13 6.61 -12.95
C MET A 249 15.74 7.73 -13.90
N GLN A 250 15.12 7.41 -15.04
CA GLN A 250 14.67 8.39 -16.00
C GLN A 250 13.64 9.33 -15.39
N ILE A 251 12.65 8.78 -14.69
CA ILE A 251 11.62 9.58 -14.01
C ILE A 251 12.25 10.41 -12.88
N ALA A 252 13.20 9.84 -12.13
CA ALA A 252 13.92 10.57 -11.08
C ALA A 252 14.68 11.80 -11.64
N ILE A 253 15.39 11.64 -12.76
CA ILE A 253 16.08 12.74 -13.44
C ILE A 253 15.07 13.78 -13.92
N ALA A 254 13.95 13.34 -14.50
CA ALA A 254 12.87 14.22 -14.93
C ALA A 254 12.34 15.06 -13.76
N GLU A 255 12.09 14.45 -12.60
CA GLU A 255 11.64 15.17 -11.40
C GLU A 255 12.68 16.18 -10.91
N MET A 256 13.96 15.77 -10.83
CA MET A 256 15.06 16.63 -10.38
C MET A 256 15.18 17.91 -11.23
N LEU A 257 15.07 17.78 -12.55
CA LEU A 257 15.23 18.88 -13.50
C LEU A 257 13.97 19.75 -13.62
N THR A 258 12.79 19.15 -13.48
CA THR A 258 11.52 19.82 -13.79
C THR A 258 10.93 20.58 -12.59
N PHE A 259 11.21 20.13 -11.36
CA PHE A 259 10.59 20.67 -10.16
C PHE A 259 11.63 21.31 -9.22
N PRO A 260 11.92 22.62 -9.35
CA PRO A 260 12.97 23.29 -8.56
C PRO A 260 12.73 23.23 -7.04
N ASN A 261 11.46 23.18 -6.63
CA ASN A 261 11.05 23.20 -5.23
C ASN A 261 11.20 21.85 -4.51
N ILE A 262 11.56 20.77 -5.22
CA ILE A 262 11.77 19.45 -4.62
C ILE A 262 13.27 19.22 -4.42
N PRO A 263 13.76 19.04 -3.17
CA PRO A 263 15.16 18.75 -2.92
C PRO A 263 15.61 17.46 -3.60
N VAL A 264 16.80 17.48 -4.21
CA VAL A 264 17.34 16.33 -4.95
C VAL A 264 17.38 15.07 -4.10
N THR A 265 17.79 15.18 -2.83
CA THR A 265 17.88 14.04 -1.91
C THR A 265 16.53 13.40 -1.62
N VAL A 266 15.46 14.21 -1.58
CA VAL A 266 14.09 13.69 -1.41
C VAL A 266 13.71 12.88 -2.63
N THR A 267 13.86 13.45 -3.83
CA THR A 267 13.63 12.74 -5.10
C THR A 267 14.40 11.41 -5.15
N ILE A 268 15.70 11.40 -4.84
CA ILE A 268 16.50 10.16 -4.83
C ILE A 268 15.89 9.11 -3.91
N ASN A 269 15.56 9.46 -2.67
CA ASN A 269 15.02 8.51 -1.70
C ASN A 269 13.71 7.89 -2.19
N GLU A 270 12.80 8.70 -2.72
CA GLU A 270 11.49 8.25 -3.23
C GLU A 270 11.65 7.20 -4.35
N TYR A 271 12.52 7.46 -5.32
CA TYR A 271 12.75 6.53 -6.43
C TYR A 271 13.60 5.31 -6.03
N VAL A 272 14.39 5.40 -4.96
CA VAL A 272 15.08 4.25 -4.35
C VAL A 272 14.08 3.31 -3.69
N ASP A 273 13.04 3.84 -3.04
CA ASP A 273 11.99 3.02 -2.44
C ASP A 273 11.12 2.36 -3.52
N LEU A 274 10.77 3.08 -4.59
CA LEU A 274 10.11 2.48 -5.77
C LEU A 274 10.95 1.37 -6.41
N ALA A 275 12.27 1.52 -6.46
CA ALA A 275 13.16 0.49 -7.00
C ALA A 275 13.17 -0.80 -6.17
N LYS A 276 13.01 -0.70 -4.85
CA LYS A 276 12.90 -1.88 -3.99
C LYS A 276 11.57 -2.61 -4.22
N LEU A 277 10.52 -1.88 -4.57
CA LEU A 277 9.19 -2.42 -4.82
C LEU A 277 9.08 -3.07 -6.20
N TYR A 278 9.55 -2.41 -7.26
CA TYR A 278 9.28 -2.81 -8.65
C TYR A 278 10.42 -3.50 -9.39
N SER A 279 11.64 -3.48 -8.85
CA SER A 279 12.83 -4.00 -9.54
C SER A 279 13.49 -5.14 -8.77
N THR A 280 14.82 -5.28 -8.87
CA THR A 280 15.55 -6.37 -8.22
C THR A 280 15.90 -6.03 -6.75
N PRO A 281 16.13 -7.04 -5.88
CA PRO A 281 16.55 -6.79 -4.48
C PRO A 281 17.83 -5.95 -4.33
N ARG A 282 18.66 -5.86 -5.39
CA ARG A 282 19.89 -5.07 -5.40
C ARG A 282 19.71 -3.67 -6.01
N SER A 283 18.58 -3.40 -6.67
CA SER A 283 18.35 -2.19 -7.45
C SER A 283 18.34 -0.92 -6.59
N GLY A 284 17.76 -0.95 -5.39
CA GLY A 284 17.68 0.24 -4.53
C GLY A 284 19.04 0.86 -4.20
N GLY A 285 20.02 0.04 -3.78
CA GLY A 285 21.37 0.53 -3.48
C GLY A 285 22.12 1.01 -4.72
N TYR A 286 21.88 0.35 -5.85
CA TYR A 286 22.49 0.69 -7.13
C TYR A 286 21.97 2.03 -7.69
N ILE A 287 20.64 2.18 -7.76
CA ILE A 287 19.96 3.40 -8.21
C ILE A 287 20.34 4.59 -7.34
N ASN A 288 20.43 4.41 -6.02
CA ASN A 288 20.87 5.46 -5.11
C ASN A 288 22.25 6.02 -5.51
N GLY A 289 23.23 5.14 -5.76
CA GLY A 289 24.57 5.54 -6.15
C GLY A 289 24.64 6.20 -7.53
N MET A 290 23.87 5.69 -8.48
CA MET A 290 23.80 6.26 -9.84
C MET A 290 23.14 7.63 -9.84
N LEU A 291 21.99 7.78 -9.19
CA LEU A 291 21.28 9.06 -9.12
C LEU A 291 22.09 10.14 -8.38
N ASP A 292 22.82 9.79 -7.30
CA ASP A 292 23.72 10.75 -6.64
C ASP A 292 24.84 11.20 -7.59
N THR A 293 25.42 10.28 -8.36
CA THR A 293 26.48 10.58 -9.34
C THR A 293 25.95 11.48 -10.46
N ILE A 294 24.79 11.13 -11.04
CA ILE A 294 24.14 11.88 -12.12
C ILE A 294 23.76 13.28 -11.61
N ALA A 295 23.12 13.38 -10.45
CA ALA A 295 22.73 14.66 -9.87
C ALA A 295 23.92 15.60 -9.67
N ARG A 296 25.05 15.10 -9.17
CA ARG A 296 26.29 15.89 -9.01
C ARG A 296 26.85 16.34 -10.36
N HIS A 297 26.84 15.46 -11.36
CA HIS A 297 27.27 15.81 -12.72
C HIS A 297 26.39 16.92 -13.32
N LEU A 298 25.06 16.81 -13.18
CA LEU A 298 24.11 17.83 -13.65
C LEU A 298 24.31 19.19 -12.97
N ILE A 299 24.67 19.20 -11.68
CA ILE A 299 25.01 20.44 -10.95
C ILE A 299 26.34 21.03 -11.45
N GLN A 300 27.38 20.21 -11.55
CA GLN A 300 28.72 20.64 -11.97
C GLN A 300 28.75 21.21 -13.39
N THR A 301 27.90 20.68 -14.28
CA THR A 301 27.77 21.13 -15.67
C THR A 301 26.81 22.31 -15.84
N GLY A 302 26.18 22.79 -14.76
CA GLY A 302 25.23 23.91 -14.80
C GLY A 302 23.86 23.56 -15.38
N MET A 303 23.58 22.27 -15.64
CA MET A 303 22.28 21.80 -16.14
C MET A 303 21.20 21.78 -15.05
N MET A 304 21.60 21.76 -13.76
CA MET A 304 20.69 21.80 -12.62
C MET A 304 21.21 22.78 -11.56
N MET A 305 20.39 23.78 -11.20
CA MET A 305 20.77 24.84 -10.25
C MET A 305 20.37 24.54 -8.80
N LYS A 306 20.44 23.26 -8.39
CA LYS A 306 20.09 22.80 -7.04
C LYS A 306 21.34 22.51 -6.21
N THR A 307 21.25 22.65 -4.90
CA THR A 307 22.32 22.27 -3.97
C THR A 307 22.17 20.82 -3.52
N MET A 308 23.30 20.13 -3.36
CA MET A 308 23.38 18.78 -2.81
C MET A 308 24.33 18.76 -1.61
N PRO A 309 24.04 18.00 -0.54
CA PRO A 309 24.98 17.82 0.56
C PRO A 309 26.28 17.16 0.07
N GLU A 310 27.36 17.44 0.80
CA GLU A 310 28.66 16.82 0.55
C GLU A 310 28.54 15.28 0.59
N PRO A 311 29.28 14.55 -0.26
CA PRO A 311 29.27 13.09 -0.24
C PRO A 311 29.66 12.61 1.16
N ARG A 312 28.90 11.65 1.71
CA ARG A 312 29.31 11.00 2.95
C ARG A 312 30.67 10.32 2.70
N PRO A 313 31.69 10.51 3.57
CA PRO A 313 32.97 9.87 3.39
C PRO A 313 32.76 8.35 3.35
N ARG A 314 33.21 7.71 2.26
CA ARG A 314 33.20 6.25 2.13
C ARG A 314 33.98 5.70 3.32
N HIS A 315 33.29 5.11 4.28
CA HIS A 315 33.98 4.36 5.33
C HIS A 315 34.75 3.23 4.62
N PRO A 316 36.08 3.11 4.85
CA PRO A 316 36.83 2.01 4.27
C PRO A 316 36.15 0.70 4.68
N HIS A 317 35.87 -0.12 3.67
CA HIS A 317 35.23 -1.41 3.85
C HIS A 317 36.06 -2.21 4.87
N ASN A 318 35.50 -2.44 6.05
CA ASN A 318 36.20 -3.12 7.13
C ASN A 318 36.27 -4.61 6.75
N GLU A 319 37.44 -5.10 6.33
CA GLU A 319 37.75 -6.50 5.93
C GLU A 319 37.34 -7.56 7.00
N ARG A 320 36.87 -7.13 8.16
CA ARG A 320 36.35 -7.99 9.22
C ARG A 320 35.01 -8.67 8.88
N GLN A 321 34.32 -8.28 7.81
CA GLN A 321 33.03 -8.88 7.44
C GLN A 321 33.16 -10.17 6.59
N ASP A 322 34.27 -10.35 5.85
CA ASP A 322 34.53 -11.59 5.10
C ASP A 322 34.91 -12.77 6.00
N ASN A 323 35.53 -12.51 7.16
CA ASN A 323 35.85 -13.55 8.15
C ASN A 323 34.64 -14.09 8.91
N ARG A 324 33.43 -13.56 8.69
CA ARG A 324 32.18 -14.15 9.21
C ARG A 324 31.53 -15.13 8.23
N ALA A 325 31.83 -15.03 6.92
CA ALA A 325 31.31 -15.95 5.91
C ALA A 325 32.06 -17.30 5.95
N THR A 326 33.37 -17.28 6.20
CA THR A 326 34.22 -18.48 6.28
C THR A 326 34.06 -19.30 7.56
N ARG A 327 33.35 -18.79 8.58
CA ARG A 327 33.03 -19.53 9.82
C ARG A 327 31.64 -20.20 9.82
N ARG A 328 30.88 -20.10 8.72
CA ARG A 328 29.52 -20.68 8.60
C ARG A 328 29.47 -21.99 7.79
N GLU A 329 30.59 -22.71 7.68
CA GLU A 329 30.60 -24.11 7.19
C GLU A 329 30.39 -25.16 8.31
N GLY A 330 29.84 -24.75 9.45
CA GLY A 330 29.21 -25.68 10.40
C GLY A 330 27.69 -25.61 10.25
N ARG A 331 27.10 -26.48 9.42
CA ARG A 331 25.64 -26.59 9.26
C ARG A 331 24.96 -26.73 10.63
N ARG A 332 24.18 -25.72 11.05
CA ARG A 332 23.14 -25.94 12.06
C ARG A 332 21.98 -26.68 11.39
N PRO A 333 21.53 -27.82 11.91
CA PRO A 333 20.41 -28.55 11.34
C PRO A 333 19.15 -27.69 11.40
N THR A 334 18.31 -27.78 10.36
CA THR A 334 17.03 -27.07 10.28
C THR A 334 16.06 -27.57 11.35
N ILE A 335 15.04 -26.77 11.69
CA ILE A 335 14.01 -27.16 12.67
C ILE A 335 13.35 -28.49 12.29
N ALA A 336 13.16 -28.76 11.00
CA ALA A 336 12.66 -30.06 10.51
C ALA A 336 13.63 -31.23 10.80
N GLN A 337 14.94 -31.02 10.67
CA GLN A 337 15.96 -32.01 11.00
C GLN A 337 16.05 -32.27 12.51
N ILE A 338 15.93 -31.24 13.34
CA ILE A 338 15.91 -31.34 14.81
C ILE A 338 14.65 -32.09 15.29
N SER A 339 13.50 -31.88 14.63
CA SER A 339 12.26 -32.59 14.94
C SER A 339 12.31 -34.08 14.56
N ALA A 340 12.85 -34.41 13.38
CA ALA A 340 13.02 -35.79 12.95
C ALA A 340 13.97 -36.59 13.87
N GLN A 341 15.04 -35.95 14.35
CA GLN A 341 16.00 -36.57 15.27
C GLN A 341 15.43 -36.79 16.68
N ARG A 342 14.51 -35.93 17.13
CA ARG A 342 13.79 -36.11 18.40
C ARG A 342 12.76 -37.23 18.35
N VAL A 343 12.12 -37.45 17.20
CA VAL A 343 11.18 -38.56 16.99
C VAL A 343 11.93 -39.91 16.91
N ALA A 344 13.06 -39.95 16.20
CA ALA A 344 13.90 -41.14 16.13
C ALA A 344 14.50 -41.55 17.49
N ASN A 345 14.92 -40.58 18.32
CA ASN A 345 15.44 -40.86 19.66
C ASN A 345 14.35 -41.31 20.66
N ARG A 346 13.07 -40.96 20.43
CA ARG A 346 11.95 -41.47 21.25
C ARG A 346 11.60 -42.92 20.92
N GLN A 347 11.77 -43.35 19.67
CA GLN A 347 11.55 -44.74 19.26
C GLN A 347 12.69 -45.70 19.68
N GLN A 348 13.84 -45.17 20.11
CA GLN A 348 14.97 -45.95 20.61
C GLN A 348 15.03 -46.03 22.15
N GLN A 349 14.08 -45.43 22.86
CA GLN A 349 14.02 -45.40 24.34
C GLN A 349 12.75 -46.04 24.91
N GLU A 350 12.08 -46.93 24.17
CA GLU A 350 11.15 -47.88 24.79
C GLU A 350 11.97 -49.10 25.26
N PRO A 351 12.06 -49.36 26.58
CA PRO A 351 12.63 -50.62 27.05
C PRO A 351 11.64 -51.74 26.75
N GLU A 352 12.08 -52.75 26.00
CA GLU A 352 11.51 -54.10 26.06
C GLU A 352 11.57 -54.56 27.52
N GLN A 353 10.44 -54.48 28.24
CA GLN A 353 10.25 -55.16 29.50
C GLN A 353 9.21 -56.27 29.34
N ALA A 354 9.73 -57.49 29.52
CA ALA A 354 9.09 -58.71 30.00
C ALA A 354 8.34 -59.60 28.99
N VAL A 355 9.06 -60.60 28.47
CA VAL A 355 8.57 -61.95 28.22
C VAL A 355 9.46 -62.90 29.04
N GLU A 356 8.83 -63.90 29.69
CA GLU A 356 9.36 -65.01 30.53
C GLU A 356 9.66 -64.65 32.01
N GLU A 357 9.01 -65.22 33.03
CA GLU A 357 8.25 -66.48 33.24
C GLU A 357 6.94 -66.27 34.05
#